data_AF-A0A5N3XIQ2-F1
#
_entry.id   AF-A0A5N3XIQ2-F1
#
_cell.length_a   1.000
_cell.length_b   1.000
_cell.length_c   1.000
_cell.angle_alpha   90.00
_cell.angle_beta   90.00
_cell.angle_gamma   90.00
#
_symmetry.space_group_name_H-M   'P 1'
#
loop_
_entity.id
_entity.type
_entity.pdbx_description
1 polymer ?
#
loop_
_entity_poly.entity_id
_entity_poly.type
_entity_poly.pdbx_seq_one_letter_code
_entity_poly.pdbx_strand_id
1 'polypeptide(L)'
;MELKVELSQKWVAKVTGGTVSKLSKIQVTQNVNLRKFYTDKRNKPLDLQPKKTRGMCGRLNKHKEDLKARSSSRSKVCTSTSSRVKA
;
A
#
# COMPACT_ATOMS: atom_id res chain seq x y z
N MET A 1 35.38 -8.98 -11.75
CA MET A 1 35.98 -8.49 -10.50
C MET A 1 35.36 -7.17 -10.03
N GLU A 2 34.99 -6.29 -10.96
CA GLU A 2 34.45 -4.95 -10.70
C GLU A 2 33.18 -4.90 -9.83
N LEU A 3 32.16 -5.72 -10.13
CA LEU A 3 30.91 -5.75 -9.35
C LEU A 3 31.11 -6.14 -7.87
N LYS A 4 32.05 -7.04 -7.58
CA LYS A 4 32.37 -7.44 -6.20
C LYS A 4 32.99 -6.28 -5.43
N VAL A 5 33.86 -5.51 -6.07
CA VAL A 5 34.51 -4.34 -5.47
C VAL A 5 33.48 -3.25 -5.17
N GLU A 6 32.59 -2.96 -6.11
CA GLU A 6 31.52 -1.97 -5.91
C GLU A 6 30.59 -2.33 -4.75
N LEU A 7 30.24 -3.61 -4.60
CA LEU A 7 29.41 -4.07 -3.49
C LEU A 7 30.14 -3.86 -2.16
N SER A 8 31.38 -4.32 -2.05
CA SER A 8 32.21 -4.12 -0.84
C SER A 8 32.33 -2.65 -0.46
N GLN A 9 32.54 -1.76 -1.44
CA GLN A 9 32.60 -0.31 -1.20
C GLN A 9 31.29 0.25 -0.64
N LYS A 10 30.13 -0.21 -1.14
CA LYS A 10 28.80 0.18 -0.62
C LYS A 10 28.59 -0.28 0.83
N TRP A 11 29.07 -1.48 1.19
CA TRP A 11 29.01 -1.97 2.57
C TRP A 11 29.83 -1.12 3.53
N VAL A 12 31.08 -0.83 3.17
CA VAL A 12 31.96 0.04 3.97
C VAL A 12 31.30 1.41 4.17
N ALA A 13 30.86 2.06 3.08
CA ALA A 13 30.23 3.38 3.14
C ALA A 13 28.99 3.44 4.06
N LYS A 14 28.22 2.35 4.17
CA LYS A 14 27.06 2.28 5.06
C LYS A 14 27.45 2.18 6.53
N VAL A 15 28.55 1.48 6.85
CA VAL A 15 29.02 1.28 8.23
C VAL A 15 29.79 2.49 8.75
N THR A 16 30.69 3.06 7.94
CA THR A 16 31.55 4.18 8.35
C THR A 16 30.94 5.56 8.19
N GLY A 17 29.66 5.65 7.76
CA GLY A 17 28.97 6.93 7.63
C GLY A 17 29.48 7.76 6.43
N GLY A 18 29.36 7.23 5.23
CA GLY A 18 29.70 7.95 3.99
C GLY A 18 28.81 9.16 3.71
N THR A 19 29.03 9.81 2.56
CA THR A 19 28.26 11.00 2.18
C THR A 19 26.75 10.72 2.14
N VAL A 20 25.94 11.68 2.60
CA VAL A 20 24.48 11.56 2.69
C VAL A 20 23.85 11.15 1.36
N SER A 21 24.36 11.69 0.25
CA SER A 21 23.92 11.37 -1.12
C SER A 21 24.18 9.91 -1.53
N LYS A 22 25.23 9.28 -1.01
CA LYS A 22 25.53 7.86 -1.25
C LYS A 22 24.65 6.97 -0.37
N LEU A 23 24.47 7.34 0.90
CA LEU A 23 23.62 6.61 1.85
C LEU A 23 22.14 6.59 1.41
N SER A 24 21.61 7.73 0.95
CA SER A 24 20.24 7.81 0.45
C SER A 24 20.01 6.91 -0.77
N LYS A 25 20.95 6.88 -1.72
CA LYS A 25 20.90 5.97 -2.88
C LYS A 25 20.92 4.49 -2.45
N ILE A 26 21.73 4.12 -1.46
CA ILE A 26 21.75 2.75 -0.92
C ILE A 26 20.39 2.40 -0.28
N GLN A 27 19.81 3.30 0.50
CA GLN A 27 18.51 3.07 1.15
C GLN A 27 17.37 2.93 0.13
N VAL A 28 17.35 3.78 -0.91
CA VAL A 28 16.33 3.71 -1.97
C VAL A 28 16.42 2.41 -2.74
N THR A 29 17.63 1.99 -3.15
CA THR A 29 17.82 0.74 -3.90
C THR A 29 17.45 -0.49 -3.07
N GLN A 30 17.81 -0.53 -1.78
CA GLN A 30 17.39 -1.59 -0.85
C GLN A 30 15.87 -1.65 -0.72
N ASN A 31 15.20 -0.50 -0.52
CA ASN A 31 13.75 -0.44 -0.36
C ASN A 31 13.00 -0.86 -1.63
N VAL A 32 13.49 -0.51 -2.82
CA VAL A 32 12.88 -0.94 -4.09
C VAL A 32 12.94 -2.46 -4.23
N ASN A 33 14.08 -3.07 -3.90
CA ASN A 33 14.23 -4.52 -3.98
C ASN A 33 13.35 -5.25 -2.95
N LEU A 34 13.26 -4.73 -1.72
CA LEU A 34 12.36 -5.25 -0.69
C LEU A 34 10.89 -5.15 -1.12
N ARG A 35 10.49 -4.03 -1.74
CA ARG A 35 9.12 -3.85 -2.25
C ARG A 35 8.76 -4.89 -3.30
N LYS A 36 9.66 -5.15 -4.25
CA LYS A 36 9.50 -6.20 -5.27
C LYS A 36 9.28 -7.57 -4.63
N PHE A 37 10.11 -7.94 -3.65
CA PHE A 37 10.04 -9.23 -2.95
C PHE A 37 8.75 -9.42 -2.11
N TYR A 38 8.21 -8.34 -1.54
CA TYR A 38 6.99 -8.37 -0.70
C TYR A 38 5.71 -7.97 -1.46
N THR A 39 5.72 -7.90 -2.79
CA THR A 39 4.54 -7.44 -3.57
C THR A 39 3.31 -8.31 -3.31
N ASP A 40 3.44 -9.62 -3.46
CA ASP A 40 2.32 -10.57 -3.46
C ASP A 40 2.04 -11.20 -2.09
N LYS A 41 2.87 -10.85 -1.10
CA LYS A 41 2.76 -11.39 0.25
C LYS A 41 1.69 -10.64 1.03
N ARG A 42 0.81 -11.38 1.71
CA ARG A 42 -0.19 -10.81 2.63
C ARG A 42 0.48 -10.08 3.80
N ASN A 43 1.56 -10.65 4.33
CA ASN A 43 2.26 -10.13 5.50
C ASN A 43 3.48 -9.32 5.06
N LYS A 44 3.33 -8.00 5.04
CA LYS A 44 4.41 -7.05 4.75
C LYS A 44 4.88 -6.43 6.07
N PRO A 45 6.20 -6.20 6.25
CA PRO A 45 6.71 -5.50 7.42
C PRO A 45 6.16 -4.06 7.47
N LEU A 46 6.04 -3.50 8.68
CA LEU A 46 5.42 -2.20 8.94
C LEU A 46 6.04 -1.05 8.12
N ASP A 47 7.35 -1.11 7.87
CA ASP A 47 8.08 -0.07 7.11
C ASP A 47 7.72 -0.04 5.63
N LEU A 48 7.34 -1.19 5.06
CA LEU A 48 6.90 -1.30 3.66
C LEU A 48 5.40 -1.03 3.48
N GLN A 49 4.65 -0.89 4.57
CA GLN A 49 3.22 -0.60 4.48
C GLN A 49 2.99 0.83 3.96
N PRO A 50 1.89 1.05 3.20
CA PRO A 50 1.47 2.39 2.83
C PRO A 50 1.23 3.25 4.06
N LYS A 51 1.79 4.46 4.09
CA LYS A 51 1.54 5.43 5.17
C LYS A 51 0.18 6.09 4.91
N LYS A 52 -0.85 5.62 5.60
CA LYS A 52 -2.22 6.17 5.59
C LYS A 52 -2.57 6.68 6.98
N THR A 53 -3.52 7.62 7.08
CA THR A 53 -4.04 8.08 8.36
C THR A 53 -4.86 6.97 9.05
N ARG A 54 -4.98 7.02 10.38
CA ARG A 54 -5.70 5.99 11.15
C ARG A 54 -7.16 5.83 10.71
N GLY A 55 -7.84 6.94 10.43
CA GLY A 55 -9.22 6.93 9.90
C GLY A 55 -9.33 6.22 8.55
N MET A 56 -8.34 6.41 7.66
CA MET A 56 -8.29 5.70 6.38
C MET A 56 -8.00 4.20 6.54
N CYS A 57 -7.16 3.81 7.50
CA CYS A 57 -6.87 2.39 7.77
C CYS A 57 -8.08 1.62 8.34
N GLY A 58 -8.97 2.30 9.07
CA GLY A 58 -10.17 1.71 9.65
C GLY A 58 -11.40 1.68 8.73
N ARG A 59 -11.36 2.42 7.60
CA ARG A 59 -12.48 2.49 6.65
C ARG A 59 -12.67 1.14 5.93
N LEU A 60 -13.92 0.82 5.60
CA LEU A 60 -14.23 -0.32 4.75
C LEU A 60 -13.65 -0.15 3.33
N ASN A 61 -13.16 -1.24 2.74
CA ASN A 61 -12.78 -1.24 1.33
C ASN A 61 -14.04 -1.04 0.47
N LYS A 62 -13.92 -0.36 -0.68
CA LYS A 62 -15.03 -0.12 -1.64
C LYS A 62 -15.86 -1.39 -1.91
N HIS A 63 -15.19 -2.51 -2.16
CA HIS A 63 -15.86 -3.80 -2.34
C HIS A 63 -16.75 -4.20 -1.15
N LYS A 64 -16.27 -4.00 0.09
CA LYS A 64 -17.05 -4.26 1.31
C LYS A 64 -18.19 -3.24 1.47
N GLU A 65 -17.94 -1.97 1.14
CA GLU A 65 -18.99 -0.93 1.10
C GLU A 65 -20.11 -1.31 0.12
N ASP A 66 -19.76 -1.75 -1.09
CA ASP A 66 -20.71 -2.18 -2.12
C ASP A 66 -21.49 -3.45 -1.73
N LEU A 67 -20.85 -4.38 -1.02
CA LEU A 67 -21.53 -5.57 -0.46
C LEU A 67 -22.50 -5.17 0.66
N LYS A 68 -22.11 -4.22 1.51
CA LYS A 68 -22.99 -3.67 2.57
C LYS A 68 -24.17 -2.90 1.96
N ALA A 69 -23.94 -2.14 0.90
CA ALA A 69 -24.99 -1.46 0.16
C ALA A 69 -25.98 -2.46 -0.45
N ARG A 70 -25.47 -3.49 -1.15
CA ARG A 70 -26.29 -4.56 -1.77
C ARG A 70 -27.10 -5.38 -0.77
N SER A 71 -26.51 -5.73 0.37
CA SER A 71 -27.25 -6.43 1.43
C SER A 71 -28.38 -5.56 2.00
N SER A 72 -28.12 -4.26 2.18
CA SER A 72 -29.14 -3.32 2.65
C SER A 72 -30.23 -3.00 1.62
N SER A 73 -29.92 -3.03 0.31
CA SER A 73 -30.92 -2.82 -0.74
C SER A 73 -31.80 -4.04 -0.93
N ARG A 74 -31.26 -5.27 -0.79
CA ARG A 74 -32.05 -6.51 -0.78
C ARG A 74 -33.12 -6.51 0.32
N SER A 75 -32.81 -5.96 1.49
CA SER A 75 -33.81 -5.79 2.56
C SER A 75 -34.78 -4.61 2.34
N LYS A 76 -34.47 -3.68 1.41
CA LYS A 76 -35.24 -2.44 1.15
C LYS A 76 -35.99 -2.47 -0.18
N VAL A 77 -36.19 -3.63 -0.81
CA VAL A 77 -36.98 -3.75 -2.07
C VAL A 77 -38.47 -3.39 -1.87
N CYS A 78 -38.89 -3.08 -0.65
CA CYS A 78 -40.24 -2.63 -0.34
C CYS A 78 -40.32 -1.08 -0.39
N THR A 79 -41.31 -0.57 -1.14
CA THR A 79 -41.90 0.79 -1.09
C THR A 79 -41.13 1.97 -1.71
N SER A 80 -41.10 2.06 -3.04
CA SER A 80 -41.22 3.35 -3.72
C SER A 80 -41.92 3.19 -5.06
N THR A 81 -43.21 2.89 -5.04
CA THR A 81 -44.07 3.03 -6.23
C THR A 81 -44.27 4.52 -6.49
N SER A 82 -43.52 5.07 -7.45
CA SER A 82 -43.80 6.41 -7.99
C SER A 82 -45.08 6.35 -8.83
N SER A 83 -46.24 6.41 -8.18
CA SER A 83 -47.53 6.57 -8.86
C SER A 83 -47.59 7.98 -9.44
N ARG A 84 -47.19 8.12 -10.71
CA ARG A 84 -47.43 9.34 -11.49
C ARG A 84 -48.88 9.34 -11.94
N VAL A 85 -49.76 10.08 -11.27
CA VAL A 85 -51.11 10.38 -11.77
C VAL A 85 -50.95 11.37 -12.92
N LYS A 86 -51.40 11.00 -14.12
CA LYS A 86 -51.44 11.87 -15.28
C LYS A 86 -52.73 12.70 -15.16
N ALA A 87 -52.59 14.03 -15.17
CA ALA A 87 -53.72 14.96 -15.25
C ALA A 87 -54.36 14.93 -16.64
#